data_AF-A0A8J4XJU0-F1
#
_entry.id   AF-A0A8J4XJU0-F1
#
_cell.length_a   1.000
_cell.length_b   1.000
_cell.length_c   1.000
_cell.angle_alpha   90.00
_cell.angle_beta   90.00
_cell.angle_gamma   90.00
#
_symmetry.space_group_name_H-M   'P 1'
#
loop_
_entity.id
_entity.type
_entity.pdbx_description
1 polymer ?
#
loop_
_entity_poly.entity_id
_entity_poly.type
_entity_poly.pdbx_seq_one_letter_code
_entity_poly.pdbx_strand_id
1 'polypeptide(L)'
;ASTLVAVGLTLAAAGFAGRYAMQAVKQMEPQMKQALQSFPKSTFGSGYYRGGFEPKMTKREASLILGVSPTANKNKIRESHRKLMILNHPDR
;
A
#
# COMPACT_ATOMS: atom_id res chain seq x y z
N ALA A 1 -39.57 -6.88 36.56
CA ALA A 1 -38.42 -7.63 37.10
C ALA A 1 -37.71 -8.46 36.03
N SER A 2 -38.43 -9.27 35.24
CA SER A 2 -37.84 -10.20 34.26
C SER A 2 -37.04 -9.56 33.12
N THR A 3 -37.42 -8.34 32.68
CA THR A 3 -36.70 -7.61 31.63
C THR A 3 -35.31 -7.15 32.07
N LEU A 4 -35.17 -6.68 33.32
CA LEU A 4 -33.87 -6.27 33.87
C LEU A 4 -32.92 -7.46 34.06
N VAL A 5 -33.46 -8.61 34.47
CA VAL A 5 -32.68 -9.86 34.61
C VAL A 5 -32.24 -10.37 33.24
N ALA A 6 -33.13 -10.35 32.24
CA ALA A 6 -32.80 -10.73 30.87
C ALA A 6 -31.72 -9.82 30.27
N VAL A 7 -31.84 -8.49 30.45
CA VAL A 7 -30.83 -7.52 29.99
C VAL A 7 -29.49 -7.70 30.70
N GLY A 8 -29.50 -8.00 32.01
CA GLY A 8 -28.28 -8.31 32.76
C GLY A 8 -27.58 -9.59 32.27
N LEU A 9 -28.36 -10.65 32.00
CA LEU A 9 -27.83 -11.92 31.49
C LEU A 9 -27.26 -11.79 30.08
N THR A 10 -27.90 -11.03 29.19
CA THR A 10 -27.40 -10.83 27.83
C THR A 10 -26.13 -10.00 27.80
N LEU A 11 -26.03 -8.93 28.59
CA LEU A 11 -24.78 -8.15 28.71
C LEU A 11 -23.64 -9.01 29.27
N ALA A 12 -23.91 -9.83 30.29
CA ALA A 12 -22.91 -10.71 30.89
C ALA A 12 -22.40 -11.76 29.88
N ALA A 13 -23.31 -12.39 29.14
CA ALA A 13 -22.96 -13.37 28.11
C ALA A 13 -22.13 -12.74 26.98
N ALA A 14 -22.54 -11.57 26.48
CA ALA A 14 -21.81 -10.85 25.43
C ALA A 14 -20.40 -10.44 25.88
N GLY A 15 -20.27 -9.94 27.11
CA GLY A 15 -18.97 -9.57 27.68
C GLY A 15 -18.02 -10.76 27.84
N PHE A 16 -18.52 -11.91 28.30
CA PHE A 16 -17.70 -13.12 28.43
C PHE A 16 -17.28 -13.70 27.08
N ALA A 17 -18.21 -13.78 26.12
CA ALA A 17 -17.91 -14.22 24.77
C ALA A 17 -16.87 -13.32 24.09
N GLY A 18 -17.03 -11.99 24.21
CA GLY A 18 -16.05 -11.02 23.69
C GLY A 18 -14.67 -11.15 24.32
N ARG A 19 -14.59 -11.36 25.65
CA ARG A 19 -13.33 -11.56 26.36
C ARG A 19 -12.61 -12.84 25.91
N TYR A 20 -13.36 -13.93 25.73
CA TYR A 20 -12.80 -15.20 25.26
C TYR A 20 -12.27 -15.09 23.83
N ALA A 21 -13.02 -14.44 22.93
CA ALA A 21 -12.59 -14.18 21.57
C ALA A 21 -11.28 -13.35 21.53
N MET A 22 -11.20 -12.25 22.30
CA MET A 22 -9.97 -11.45 22.36
C MET A 22 -8.77 -12.22 22.91
N GLN A 23 -8.99 -13.11 23.89
CA GLN A 23 -7.92 -13.94 24.46
C GLN A 23 -7.41 -14.99 23.47
N ALA A 24 -8.30 -15.61 22.69
CA ALA A 24 -7.94 -16.52 21.61
C ALA A 24 -7.14 -15.80 20.51
N VAL A 25 -7.58 -14.60 20.10
CA VAL A 25 -6.86 -13.81 19.08
C VAL A 25 -5.46 -13.39 19.58
N LYS A 26 -5.31 -13.04 20.85
CA LYS A 26 -3.99 -12.75 21.45
C LYS A 26 -3.04 -13.95 21.46
N GLN A 27 -3.55 -15.17 21.63
CA GLN A 27 -2.74 -16.39 21.53
C GLN A 27 -2.33 -16.71 20.08
N MET A 28 -3.09 -16.24 19.10
CA MET A 28 -2.81 -16.41 17.66
C MET A 28 -2.03 -15.24 17.06
N GLU A 29 -1.79 -14.14 17.80
CA GLU A 29 -0.97 -13.00 17.37
C GLU A 29 0.40 -13.38 16.80
N PRO A 30 1.22 -14.25 17.41
CA PRO A 30 2.56 -14.54 16.88
C PRO A 30 2.48 -15.26 15.52
N GLN A 31 1.52 -16.17 15.35
CA GLN A 31 1.30 -16.86 14.08
C GLN A 31 0.69 -15.94 13.01
N MET A 32 -0.23 -15.05 13.40
CA MET A 32 -0.81 -14.06 12.48
C MET A 32 0.21 -13.00 12.05
N LYS A 33 1.11 -12.57 12.95
CA LYS A 33 2.23 -11.68 12.61
C LYS A 33 3.21 -12.36 11.65
N GLN A 34 3.51 -13.64 11.85
CA GLN A 34 4.31 -14.41 10.89
C GLN A 34 3.61 -14.58 9.54
N ALA A 35 2.31 -14.87 9.54
CA ALA A 35 1.52 -14.96 8.31
C ALA A 35 1.50 -13.61 7.57
N LEU A 36 1.24 -12.49 8.26
CA LEU A 36 1.29 -11.13 7.72
C LEU A 36 2.69 -10.68 7.27
N GLN A 37 3.76 -11.22 7.88
CA GLN A 37 5.13 -11.00 7.41
C GLN A 37 5.48 -11.87 6.19
N SER A 38 4.88 -13.07 6.08
CA SER A 38 5.01 -13.94 4.90
C SER A 38 4.12 -13.54 3.73
N PHE A 39 3.09 -12.73 3.98
CA PHE A 39 2.42 -12.02 2.91
C PHE A 39 3.47 -11.10 2.27
N PRO A 40 3.76 -11.27 0.96
CA PRO A 40 4.71 -10.42 0.29
C PRO A 40 4.18 -9.00 0.44
N LYS A 41 4.87 -8.18 1.26
CA LYS A 41 4.73 -6.73 1.23
C LYS A 41 4.76 -6.39 -0.23
N SER A 42 3.63 -5.92 -0.74
CA SER A 42 3.41 -5.81 -2.17
C SER A 42 4.66 -5.19 -2.78
N THR A 43 5.16 -5.81 -3.84
CA THR A 43 6.20 -5.26 -4.72
C THR A 43 5.81 -3.91 -5.33
N PHE A 44 4.69 -3.33 -4.90
CA PHE A 44 4.23 -1.97 -5.13
C PHE A 44 4.82 -0.94 -4.14
N GLY A 45 5.69 -1.35 -3.21
CA GLY A 45 6.39 -0.46 -2.29
C GLY A 45 7.76 0.01 -2.80
N SER A 46 7.80 1.18 -3.43
CA SER A 46 8.93 2.13 -3.49
C SER A 46 10.36 1.57 -3.66
N GLY A 47 10.55 0.55 -4.50
CA GLY A 47 11.88 0.18 -4.95
C GLY A 47 12.31 1.16 -6.03
N TYR A 48 13.20 2.10 -5.73
CA TYR A 48 13.90 2.86 -6.76
C TYR A 48 14.51 1.89 -7.78
N TYR A 49 14.43 2.24 -9.07
CA TYR A 49 15.14 1.48 -10.10
C TYR A 49 16.62 1.47 -9.77
N ARG A 50 17.20 0.27 -9.65
CA ARG A 50 18.61 0.08 -9.27
C ARG A 50 19.50 0.36 -10.49
N GLY A 51 20.57 1.12 -10.30
CA GLY A 51 21.54 1.46 -11.35
C GLY A 51 21.47 2.93 -11.79
N GLY A 52 22.22 3.27 -12.83
CA GLY A 52 22.16 4.56 -13.52
C GLY A 52 21.29 4.51 -14.77
N PHE A 53 21.41 5.53 -15.62
CA PHE A 53 20.80 5.52 -16.95
C PHE A 53 21.45 4.49 -17.86
N GLU A 54 20.68 3.94 -18.79
CA GLU A 54 21.19 3.08 -19.84
C GLU A 54 22.16 3.86 -20.74
N PRO A 55 23.23 3.23 -21.27
CA PRO A 55 24.21 3.90 -22.12
C PRO A 55 23.60 4.54 -23.38
N LYS A 56 22.49 3.98 -23.85
CA LYS A 56 21.71 4.49 -24.99
C LYS A 56 20.25 4.57 -24.56
N MET A 57 19.65 5.75 -24.70
CA MET A 57 18.26 5.99 -24.30
C MET A 57 17.30 5.04 -25.01
N THR A 58 16.62 4.19 -24.25
CA THR A 58 15.59 3.29 -24.77
C THR A 58 14.19 3.84 -24.58
N LYS A 59 13.24 3.35 -25.39
CA LYS A 59 11.82 3.73 -25.26
C LYS A 59 11.25 3.38 -23.88
N ARG A 60 11.72 2.28 -23.29
CA ARG A 60 11.32 1.85 -21.95
C ARG A 60 11.84 2.83 -20.90
N GLU A 61 13.13 3.14 -20.92
CA GLU A 61 13.71 4.09 -20.00
C GLU A 61 13.07 5.49 -20.11
N ALA A 62 12.90 6.01 -21.33
CA ALA A 62 12.24 7.30 -21.55
C ALA A 62 10.81 7.33 -20.96
N SER A 63 10.08 6.22 -21.06
CA SER A 63 8.74 6.11 -20.47
C SER A 63 8.77 6.16 -18.94
N LEU A 64 9.79 5.55 -18.32
CA LEU A 64 10.01 5.58 -16.87
C LEU A 64 10.43 6.98 -16.40
N ILE A 65 11.34 7.64 -17.12
CA ILE A 65 11.81 9.01 -16.82
C ILE A 65 10.65 10.01 -16.87
N LEU A 66 9.85 9.96 -17.94
CA LEU A 66 8.73 10.88 -18.14
C LEU A 66 7.49 10.53 -17.29
N GLY A 67 7.46 9.36 -16.65
CA GLY A 67 6.30 8.88 -15.89
C GLY A 67 5.07 8.63 -16.77
N VAL A 68 5.26 8.20 -18.02
CA VAL A 68 4.17 7.94 -18.97
C VAL A 68 4.21 6.50 -19.48
N SER A 69 3.07 6.00 -19.96
CA SER A 69 3.02 4.70 -20.65
C SER A 69 3.91 4.73 -21.91
N PRO A 70 4.58 3.62 -22.28
CA PRO A 70 5.32 3.51 -23.55
C PRO A 70 4.42 3.64 -24.79
N THR A 71 3.10 3.54 -24.62
CA THR A 71 2.09 3.73 -25.67
C THR A 71 1.38 5.09 -25.59
N ALA A 72 1.86 6.01 -24.76
CA ALA A 72 1.24 7.32 -24.57
C ALA A 72 1.21 8.16 -25.86
N ASN A 73 0.17 8.98 -25.99
CA ASN A 73 -0.01 9.88 -27.13
C ASN A 73 0.98 11.07 -27.08
N LYS A 74 1.31 11.64 -28.24
CA LYS A 74 2.28 12.74 -28.42
C LYS A 74 2.00 13.95 -27.53
N ASN A 75 0.72 14.29 -27.34
CA ASN A 75 0.32 15.42 -26.49
C ASN A 75 0.73 15.21 -25.03
N LYS A 76 0.47 14.02 -24.48
CA LYS A 76 0.81 13.65 -23.09
C LYS A 76 2.32 13.60 -22.88
N ILE A 77 3.07 13.13 -23.87
CA ILE A 77 4.54 13.11 -23.85
C ILE A 77 5.07 14.55 -23.76
N ARG A 78 4.59 15.47 -24.61
CA ARG A 78 5.03 16.88 -24.63
C ARG A 78 4.73 17.59 -23.32
N GLU A 79 3.54 17.37 -22.76
CA GLU A 79 3.14 17.97 -21.49
C GLU A 79 4.02 17.49 -20.33
N SER A 80 4.22 16.17 -20.23
CA SER A 80 5.04 15.56 -19.17
C SER A 80 6.50 16.00 -19.29
N HIS A 81 7.03 16.08 -20.50
CA HIS A 81 8.36 16.62 -20.77
C HIS A 81 8.49 18.08 -20.34
N ARG A 82 7.54 18.95 -20.71
CA ARG A 82 7.56 20.37 -20.29
C ARG A 82 7.53 20.49 -18.77
N LYS A 83 6.65 19.76 -18.11
CA LYS A 83 6.54 19.76 -16.65
C LYS A 83 7.86 19.33 -15.99
N LEU A 84 8.46 18.26 -16.48
CA LEU A 84 9.72 17.74 -15.94
C LEU A 84 10.89 18.70 -16.15
N MET A 85 10.96 19.37 -17.31
CA MET A 85 11.98 20.37 -17.60
C MET A 85 11.86 21.60 -16.70
N ILE A 86 10.66 22.13 -16.46
CA ILE A 86 10.48 23.30 -15.58
C ILE A 86 10.90 22.98 -14.13
N LEU A 87 10.67 21.75 -13.68
CA LEU A 87 11.06 21.30 -12.35
C LEU A 87 12.58 21.14 -12.21
N ASN A 88 13.28 20.73 -13.26
CA ASN A 88 14.71 20.42 -13.25
C ASN A 88 15.57 21.40 -14.08
N HIS A 89 15.04 22.59 -14.40
CA HIS A 89 15.71 23.51 -15.31
C HIS A 89 17.04 23.99 -14.69
N PRO A 90 18.17 23.94 -15.41
CA PRO A 90 19.48 24.29 -14.84
C PRO A 90 19.65 25.77 -14.51
N ASP A 91 18.94 26.65 -15.23
CA ASP A 91 18.93 28.10 -14.96
C ASP A 91 18.07 28.49 -13.73
N ARG A 92 17.57 27.51 -12.96
CA ARG A 92 16.92 27.73 -11.66
C ARG A 92 17.86 27.38 -10.52
#